data_AF-A0A2V7MBP6-F1
#
_entry.id   AF-A0A2V7MBP6-F1
#
_cell.length_a   1.000
_cell.length_b   1.000
_cell.length_c   1.000
_cell.angle_alpha   90.00
_cell.angle_beta   90.00
_cell.angle_gamma   90.00
#
_symmetry.space_group_name_H-M   'P 1'
#
loop_
_entity.id
_entity.type
_entity.pdbx_description
1 polymer ?
#
loop_
_entity_poly.entity_id
_entity_poly.type
_entity_poly.pdbx_seq_one_letter_code
_entity_poly.pdbx_strand_id
1 'polypeptide(L)'
;MIALIPEPMLHRVVPRPLDVEGATARITTLLAEREIFGWQDAVGPQATLVDVLSTFIALLELAKRSALTLSQSEPFGPMVITRAIPREAA
;
A
#
# COMPACT_ATOMS: atom_id res chain seq x y z
N MET A 1 11.86 -24.02 43.87
CA MET A 1 10.98 -24.35 42.73
C MET A 1 11.28 -23.33 41.64
N ILE A 2 12.12 -23.70 40.67
CA ILE A 2 12.52 -22.80 39.58
C ILE A 2 11.50 -23.00 38.46
N ALA A 3 10.86 -21.90 38.03
CA ALA A 3 9.88 -21.93 36.95
C ALA A 3 10.54 -22.34 35.64
N LEU A 4 9.90 -23.25 34.90
CA LEU A 4 10.29 -23.66 33.55
C LEU A 4 10.21 -22.43 32.64
N ILE A 5 11.34 -21.97 32.09
CA ILE A 5 11.34 -20.95 31.03
C ILE A 5 10.83 -21.65 29.77
N PRO A 6 9.72 -21.20 29.13
CA PRO A 6 9.26 -21.78 27.88
C PRO A 6 10.38 -21.67 26.83
N GLU A 7 10.62 -22.75 26.09
CA GLU A 7 11.66 -22.79 25.06
C GLU A 7 11.52 -21.59 24.11
N PRO A 8 12.63 -20.90 23.78
CA PRO A 8 12.59 -19.75 22.89
C PRO A 8 12.09 -20.19 21.51
N MET A 9 10.86 -19.83 21.18
CA MET A 9 10.33 -19.99 19.83
C MET A 9 11.10 -19.05 18.90
N LEU A 10 12.00 -19.61 18.09
CA LEU A 10 12.64 -18.88 16.99
C LEU A 10 11.56 -18.51 15.97
N HIS A 11 11.03 -17.27 16.04
CA HIS A 11 10.24 -16.71 14.95
C HIS A 11 11.12 -16.60 13.71
N ARG A 12 10.99 -17.58 12.81
CA ARG A 12 11.67 -17.55 11.51
C ARG A 12 10.95 -16.57 10.60
N VAL A 13 11.53 -15.39 10.43
CA VAL A 13 11.12 -14.45 9.39
C VAL A 13 11.45 -15.07 8.04
N VAL A 14 10.43 -15.46 7.29
CA VAL A 14 10.58 -15.92 5.90
C VAL A 14 10.41 -14.70 4.99
N PRO A 15 11.42 -14.34 4.19
CA PRO A 15 11.26 -13.29 3.19
C PRO A 15 10.12 -13.67 2.23
N ARG A 16 9.10 -12.81 2.15
CA ARG A 16 8.10 -12.90 1.08
C ARG A 16 8.41 -11.76 0.12
N PRO A 17 8.75 -12.06 -1.15
CA PRO A 17 8.96 -11.01 -2.12
C PRO A 17 7.66 -10.21 -2.26
N LEU A 18 7.78 -8.89 -2.14
CA LEU A 18 6.67 -7.99 -2.40
C LEU A 18 6.59 -7.74 -3.90
N ASP A 19 5.38 -7.73 -4.45
CA ASP A 19 5.11 -7.44 -5.86
C ASP A 19 4.73 -5.97 -6.03
N VAL A 20 5.69 -5.08 -5.75
CA VAL A 20 5.50 -3.62 -5.87
C VAL A 20 5.29 -3.20 -7.32
N GLU A 21 5.91 -3.90 -8.26
CA GLU A 21 5.77 -3.63 -9.69
C GLU A 21 4.36 -3.94 -10.18
N GLY A 22 3.82 -5.13 -9.87
CA GLY A 22 2.44 -5.49 -10.19
C GLY A 22 1.43 -4.55 -9.52
N ALA A 23 1.66 -4.20 -8.26
CA ALA A 23 0.83 -3.22 -7.56
C ALA A 23 0.86 -1.83 -8.23
N THR A 24 2.04 -1.37 -8.66
CA THR A 24 2.22 -0.11 -9.38
C THR A 24 1.44 -0.12 -10.70
N ALA A 25 1.59 -1.16 -11.52
CA ALA A 25 0.89 -1.29 -12.79
C ALA A 25 -0.64 -1.23 -12.63
N ARG A 26 -1.16 -1.89 -11.60
CA ARG A 26 -2.59 -1.84 -11.27
C ARG A 26 -3.05 -0.43 -10.86
N ILE A 27 -2.31 0.24 -9.99
CA ILE A 27 -2.65 1.61 -9.55
C ILE A 27 -2.60 2.58 -10.74
N THR A 28 -1.60 2.46 -11.62
CA THR A 28 -1.51 3.28 -12.84
C THR A 28 -2.71 3.05 -13.76
N THR A 29 -3.19 1.81 -13.87
CA THR A 29 -4.42 1.50 -14.62
C THR A 29 -5.64 2.19 -14.00
N LEU A 30 -5.81 2.12 -12.67
CA LEU A 30 -6.89 2.82 -11.96
C LEU A 30 -6.82 4.33 -12.16
N LEU A 31 -5.63 4.92 -12.12
CA LEU A 31 -5.42 6.36 -12.36
C LEU A 31 -5.74 6.75 -13.81
N ALA A 32 -5.56 5.86 -14.78
CA ALA A 32 -5.95 6.15 -16.16
C ALA A 32 -7.47 6.25 -16.30
N GLU A 33 -8.20 5.41 -15.56
CA GLU A 33 -9.67 5.30 -15.63
C GLU A 33 -10.41 6.27 -14.70
N ARG A 34 -9.83 6.57 -13.53
CA ARG A 34 -10.50 7.28 -12.44
C ARG A 34 -9.62 8.39 -11.88
N GLU A 35 -10.24 9.52 -11.58
CA GLU A 35 -9.56 10.62 -10.91
C GLU A 35 -9.41 10.38 -9.40
N ILE A 36 -10.41 9.76 -8.77
CA ILE A 36 -10.46 9.51 -7.33
C ILE A 36 -10.92 8.07 -7.08
N PHE A 37 -10.25 7.37 -6.16
CA PHE A 37 -10.64 6.03 -5.71
C PHE A 37 -10.15 5.74 -4.29
N GLY A 38 -10.69 4.69 -3.68
CA GLY A 38 -10.38 4.31 -2.30
C GLY A 38 -9.30 3.23 -2.20
N TRP A 39 -8.82 3.02 -0.98
CA TRP A 39 -7.91 1.92 -0.63
C TRP A 39 -8.39 0.54 -1.12
N GLN A 40 -9.68 0.24 -1.00
CA GLN A 40 -10.23 -1.05 -1.43
C GLN A 40 -10.16 -1.25 -2.94
N ASP A 41 -10.35 -0.19 -3.73
CA ASP A 41 -10.15 -0.25 -5.19
C ASP A 41 -8.67 -0.55 -5.51
N ALA A 42 -7.75 0.10 -4.80
CA ALA A 42 -6.32 -0.05 -5.01
C ALA A 42 -5.78 -1.42 -4.63
N VAL A 43 -6.33 -2.04 -3.58
CA VAL A 43 -5.87 -3.34 -3.04
C VAL A 43 -6.62 -4.53 -3.64
N GLY A 44 -7.86 -4.33 -4.08
CA GLY A 44 -8.71 -5.39 -4.64
C GLY A 44 -9.35 -6.30 -3.58
N PRO A 45 -10.33 -7.13 -3.98
CA PRO A 45 -10.99 -8.04 -3.08
C PRO A 45 -10.05 -9.15 -2.59
N GLN A 46 -10.24 -9.62 -1.35
CA GLN A 46 -9.52 -10.76 -0.77
C GLN A 46 -7.98 -10.65 -0.75
N ALA A 47 -7.45 -9.43 -0.68
CA ALA A 47 -6.02 -9.20 -0.66
C ALA A 47 -5.30 -9.91 0.49
N THR A 48 -4.17 -10.51 0.15
CA THR A 48 -3.24 -11.07 1.11
C THR A 48 -2.43 -9.96 1.79
N LEU A 49 -1.72 -10.29 2.87
CA LEU A 49 -0.78 -9.35 3.49
C LEU A 49 0.29 -8.86 2.51
N VAL A 50 0.75 -9.72 1.58
CA VAL A 50 1.73 -9.34 0.57
C VAL A 50 1.13 -8.30 -0.38
N ASP A 51 -0.12 -8.47 -0.80
CA ASP A 51 -0.81 -7.51 -1.67
C ASP A 51 -1.00 -6.17 -0.99
N VAL A 52 -1.40 -6.17 0.29
CA VAL A 52 -1.55 -4.96 1.11
C VAL A 52 -0.23 -4.20 1.20
N LEU A 53 0.85 -4.88 1.57
CA LEU A 53 2.17 -4.25 1.71
C LEU A 53 2.70 -3.75 0.37
N SER A 54 2.56 -4.53 -0.69
CA SER A 54 3.00 -4.16 -2.04
C SER A 54 2.24 -2.94 -2.56
N THR A 55 0.93 -2.90 -2.35
CA THR A 55 0.07 -1.77 -2.73
C THR A 55 0.42 -0.51 -1.94
N PHE A 56 0.62 -0.65 -0.63
CA PHE A 56 0.98 0.50 0.21
C PHE A 56 2.32 1.11 -0.23
N ILE A 57 3.34 0.28 -0.45
CA ILE A 57 4.65 0.76 -0.93
C ILE A 57 4.52 1.41 -2.31
N ALA A 58 3.79 0.79 -3.23
CA ALA A 58 3.56 1.37 -4.57
C ALA A 58 2.87 2.75 -4.49
N LEU A 59 1.85 2.91 -3.64
CA LEU A 59 1.19 4.20 -3.43
C LEU A 59 2.14 5.26 -2.89
N LEU A 60 2.99 4.91 -1.91
CA LEU A 60 3.99 5.83 -1.36
C LEU A 60 5.03 6.25 -2.40
N GLU A 61 5.51 5.31 -3.21
CA GLU A 61 6.48 5.60 -4.28
C GLU A 61 5.88 6.48 -5.38
N LEU A 62 4.61 6.28 -5.75
CA LEU A 62 3.90 7.13 -6.71
C LEU A 62 3.61 8.52 -6.15
N ALA A 63 3.20 8.61 -4.87
CA ALA A 63 2.99 9.89 -4.20
C ALA A 63 4.29 10.70 -4.11
N LYS A 64 5.41 10.05 -3.80
CA LYS A 64 6.75 10.65 -3.76
C LYS A 64 7.17 11.26 -5.10
N ARG A 65 6.68 10.70 -6.22
CA ARG A 65 6.92 11.20 -7.60
C ARG A 65 5.84 12.17 -8.08
N SER A 66 4.92 12.58 -7.20
CA SER A 66 3.80 13.45 -7.53
C SER A 66 2.88 12.91 -8.63
N ALA A 67 2.78 11.59 -8.79
CA ALA A 67 1.84 10.96 -9.73
C ALA A 67 0.40 10.89 -9.16
N LEU A 68 0.28 10.91 -7.83
CA LEU A 68 -0.98 10.91 -7.09
C LEU A 68 -0.80 11.63 -5.76
N THR A 69 -1.91 11.93 -5.09
CA THR A 69 -1.94 12.37 -3.69
C THR A 69 -2.75 11.38 -2.84
N LEU A 70 -2.40 11.29 -1.56
CA LEU A 70 -3.07 10.46 -0.57
C LEU A 70 -3.63 11.36 0.54
N SER A 71 -4.88 11.14 0.95
CA SER A 71 -5.46 11.82 2.11
C SER A 71 -6.18 10.83 3.02
N GLN A 72 -6.17 11.15 4.32
CA GLN A 72 -6.79 10.34 5.37
C GLN A 72 -7.22 11.29 6.49
N SER A 73 -8.52 11.36 6.79
CA SER A 73 -9.08 12.35 7.72
C SER A 73 -8.80 12.03 9.18
N GLU A 74 -8.59 10.75 9.50
CA GLU A 74 -8.33 10.25 10.85
C GLU A 74 -7.38 9.03 10.79
N PRO A 75 -6.57 8.76 11.82
CA PRO A 75 -5.70 7.60 11.85
C PRO A 75 -6.46 6.29 11.59
N PHE A 76 -5.96 5.48 10.67
CA PHE A 76 -6.59 4.22 10.23
C PHE A 76 -8.00 4.35 9.63
N GLY A 77 -8.48 5.58 9.40
CA GLY A 77 -9.69 5.86 8.63
C GLY A 77 -9.51 5.59 7.14
N PRO A 78 -10.57 5.78 6.33
CA PRO A 78 -10.51 5.58 4.89
C PRO A 78 -9.43 6.44 4.23
N MET A 79 -8.60 5.81 3.40
CA MET A 79 -7.63 6.49 2.56
C MET A 79 -8.24 6.80 1.19
N VAL A 80 -8.10 8.06 0.77
CA VAL A 80 -8.52 8.54 -0.55
C VAL A 80 -7.27 8.74 -1.39
N ILE A 81 -7.28 8.16 -2.60
CA ILE A 81 -6.24 8.32 -3.60
C ILE A 81 -6.77 9.22 -4.70
N THR A 82 -6.05 10.30 -5.00
CA THR A 82 -6.42 11.26 -6.05
C THR A 82 -5.31 11.36 -7.09
N ARG A 83 -5.67 11.28 -8.36
CA ARG A 83 -4.72 11.48 -9.47
C ARG A 83 -4.14 12.89 -9.42
N ALA A 84 -2.83 12.99 -9.55
CA ALA A 84 -2.22 14.31 -9.68
C ALA A 84 -2.59 14.92 -11.04
N ILE A 85 -3.06 16.17 -11.01
CA ILE A 85 -3.13 16.99 -12.21
C ILE A 85 -1.70 17.50 -12.46
N PRO A 86 -1.18 17.44 -13.71
CA PRO A 86 0.08 18.07 -14.02
C PRO A 86 0.03 19.53 -13.57
N ARG A 87 0.81 19.88 -12.55
CA ARG A 87 1.00 21.27 -12.18
C ARG A 87 1.78 21.88 -13.33
N GLU A 88 1.17 22.75 -14.14
CA GLU A 88 1.93 23.63 -15.01
C GLU A 88 2.95 24.34 -14.12
N ALA A 89 4.23 24.16 -14.43
CA ALA A 89 5.29 24.90 -13.78
C ALA A 89 5.05 26.38 -14.10
N ALA A 90 4.59 27.13 -13.10
CA ALA A 90 4.54 28.59 -13.12
C ALA A 90 5.94 29.17 -12.86
#